data_AF-A0A285EYB2-F1
#
_entry.id   AF-A0A285EYB2-F1
#
_cell.length_a   1.000
_cell.length_b   1.000
_cell.length_c   1.000
_cell.angle_alpha   90.00
_cell.angle_beta   90.00
_cell.angle_gamma   90.00
#
_symmetry.space_group_name_H-M   'P 1'
#
loop_
_entity.id
_entity.type
_entity.pdbx_description
1 polymer ?
#
loop_
_entity_poly.entity_id
_entity_poly.type
_entity_poly.pdbx_seq_one_letter_code
_entity_poly.pdbx_strand_id
1 'polypeptide(L)'
;MGQMKNTDSGKKRESEQPDVDPNSFAAVWSDSVRITGVKVAYYHICHTKLWLFSHNINLEQENANVQIGKQLHEDRYKKKRRDVTIGNTMSIDFLETKGTIRIHEVKKTKKMEKSHEAQLLFYIHYFKKQGIEATGVINYPLLNKTQNITLTPENESTLIQEIEDIKIIVLGKMPNPKRKKICPKCAYYEFCFSGSEYEE
;
A
#
# COMPACT_ATOMS: atom_id res chain seq x y z
N MET A 1 47.60 42.23 23.23
CA MET A 1 47.28 41.80 21.85
C MET A 1 47.23 40.28 21.84
N GLY A 2 46.25 39.56 21.31
CA GLY A 2 45.02 39.91 20.62
C GLY A 2 44.24 38.63 20.29
N GLN A 3 42.92 38.71 20.47
CA GLN A 3 41.81 38.06 19.75
C GLN A 3 41.54 36.54 19.83
N MET A 4 40.28 36.29 20.21
CA MET A 4 39.45 35.10 20.05
C MET A 4 39.34 34.61 18.60
N LYS A 5 39.03 33.32 18.42
CA LYS A 5 37.98 32.83 17.51
C LYS A 5 37.56 31.40 17.87
N ASN A 6 36.31 31.26 18.28
CA ASN A 6 35.54 30.01 18.27
C ASN A 6 35.48 29.43 16.85
N THR A 7 35.43 28.11 16.72
CA THR A 7 34.36 27.44 15.97
C THR A 7 34.26 25.98 16.39
N ASP A 8 33.11 25.70 16.99
CA ASP A 8 32.40 24.42 17.06
C ASP A 8 32.39 23.70 15.70
N SER A 9 32.68 22.40 15.71
CA SER A 9 32.35 21.52 14.60
C SER A 9 31.86 20.18 15.16
N GLY A 10 30.68 20.22 15.76
CA GLY A 10 29.83 19.06 15.99
C GLY A 10 29.74 18.18 14.74
N LYS A 11 30.39 17.02 14.82
CA LYS A 11 30.36 15.96 13.81
C LYS A 11 28.91 15.45 13.73
N LYS A 12 28.19 15.83 12.67
CA LYS A 12 26.85 15.29 12.34
C LYS A 12 26.95 13.77 12.32
N ARG A 13 26.27 13.10 13.26
CA ARG A 13 26.01 11.66 13.16
C ARG A 13 25.13 11.45 11.92
N GLU A 14 25.70 10.81 10.91
CA GLU A 14 24.92 10.19 9.85
C GLU A 14 23.92 9.24 10.51
N SER A 15 22.64 9.43 10.18
CA SER A 15 21.55 8.62 10.69
C SER A 15 21.73 7.18 10.18
N GLU A 16 22.19 6.29 11.07
CA GLU A 16 22.17 4.85 10.86
C GLU A 16 20.74 4.44 10.45
N GLN A 17 20.61 3.90 9.24
CA GLN A 17 19.36 3.27 8.83
C GLN A 17 19.19 2.02 9.69
N PRO A 18 17.98 1.71 10.18
CA PRO A 18 17.78 0.48 10.94
C PRO A 18 18.17 -0.72 10.05
N ASP A 19 19.06 -1.57 10.55
CA ASP A 19 19.41 -2.85 9.95
C ASP A 19 18.17 -3.77 10.00
N VAL A 20 17.36 -3.72 8.94
CA VAL A 20 16.21 -4.60 8.77
C VAL A 20 16.71 -5.89 8.12
N ASP A 21 16.81 -6.97 8.89
CA ASP A 21 17.24 -8.30 8.40
C ASP A 21 16.37 -8.76 7.21
N PRO A 22 16.95 -8.95 6.01
CA PRO A 22 16.30 -9.47 4.79
C PRO A 22 15.62 -10.85 4.93
N ASN A 23 15.96 -11.64 5.95
CA ASN A 23 15.36 -12.95 6.22
C ASN A 23 14.26 -12.94 7.30
N SER A 24 14.13 -11.87 8.10
CA SER A 24 12.90 -11.61 8.90
C SER A 24 11.64 -11.50 8.02
N PHE A 25 11.84 -11.21 6.74
CA PHE A 25 10.80 -11.04 5.72
C PHE A 25 10.11 -12.35 5.32
N ALA A 26 10.71 -13.50 5.60
CA ALA A 26 10.13 -14.81 5.26
C ALA A 26 8.94 -15.18 6.18
N ALA A 27 8.81 -14.56 7.36
CA ALA A 27 8.01 -15.12 8.45
C ALA A 27 6.59 -14.53 8.63
N VAL A 28 6.16 -13.51 7.88
CA VAL A 28 4.78 -12.98 8.06
C VAL A 28 3.72 -13.87 7.37
N TRP A 29 4.12 -14.76 6.46
CA TRP A 29 3.23 -15.76 5.84
C TRP A 29 3.95 -17.09 5.66
N SER A 30 4.00 -17.90 6.72
CA SER A 30 4.20 -19.35 6.56
C SER A 30 2.89 -19.95 6.04
N ASP A 31 2.63 -19.79 4.75
CA ASP A 31 1.69 -20.54 3.92
C ASP A 31 2.02 -20.16 2.45
N SER A 32 1.74 -21.02 1.49
CA SER A 32 2.09 -20.92 0.06
C SER A 32 1.68 -19.62 -0.69
N VAL A 33 1.07 -18.63 -0.04
CA VAL A 33 0.61 -17.36 -0.61
C VAL A 33 1.18 -16.15 0.09
N ARG A 34 1.87 -15.32 -0.70
CA ARG A 34 2.40 -14.03 -0.27
C ARG A 34 1.34 -12.93 -0.31
N ILE A 35 1.01 -12.34 0.84
CA ILE A 35 0.04 -11.21 0.96
C ILE A 35 0.77 -9.88 0.96
N THR A 36 0.29 -8.91 0.17
CA THR A 36 0.86 -7.55 0.04
C THR A 36 -0.21 -6.50 0.28
N GLY A 37 0.20 -5.25 0.54
CA GLY A 37 -0.76 -4.14 0.71
C GLY A 37 -1.64 -3.91 -0.52
N VAL A 38 -1.15 -4.22 -1.72
CA VAL A 38 -1.95 -4.17 -2.96
C VAL A 38 -3.06 -5.22 -2.95
N LYS A 39 -2.78 -6.45 -2.46
CA LYS A 39 -3.81 -7.49 -2.33
C LYS A 39 -4.87 -7.11 -1.30
N VAL A 40 -4.47 -6.54 -0.16
CA VAL A 40 -5.40 -5.98 0.84
C VAL A 40 -6.26 -4.87 0.22
N ALA A 41 -5.65 -3.96 -0.55
CA ALA A 41 -6.39 -2.93 -1.27
C ALA A 41 -7.42 -3.55 -2.25
N TYR A 42 -7.02 -4.56 -3.02
CA TYR A 42 -7.90 -5.21 -4.00
C TYR A 42 -9.03 -6.02 -3.39
N TYR A 43 -8.84 -6.62 -2.22
CA TYR A 43 -9.91 -7.27 -1.46
C TYR A 43 -11.12 -6.33 -1.30
N HIS A 44 -10.87 -5.09 -0.86
CA HIS A 44 -11.90 -4.06 -0.71
C HIS A 44 -12.45 -3.50 -2.02
N ILE A 45 -11.82 -3.78 -3.17
CA ILE A 45 -12.21 -3.26 -4.48
C ILE A 45 -12.97 -4.31 -5.29
N CYS A 46 -12.37 -5.47 -5.53
CA CYS A 46 -12.91 -6.53 -6.37
C CYS A 46 -12.15 -7.85 -6.16
N HIS A 47 -12.84 -8.91 -5.73
CA HIS A 47 -12.24 -10.22 -5.49
C HIS A 47 -11.75 -10.90 -6.77
N THR A 48 -12.45 -10.74 -7.90
CA THR A 48 -11.98 -11.25 -9.21
C THR A 48 -10.66 -10.60 -9.59
N LYS A 49 -10.54 -9.27 -9.41
CA LYS A 49 -9.29 -8.54 -9.64
C LYS A 49 -8.16 -9.01 -8.72
N LEU A 50 -8.47 -9.19 -7.43
CA LEU A 50 -7.54 -9.75 -6.45
C LEU A 50 -7.00 -11.11 -6.90
N TRP A 51 -7.90 -12.00 -7.34
CA TRP A 51 -7.55 -13.33 -7.83
C TRP A 51 -6.65 -13.26 -9.07
N LEU A 52 -7.07 -12.50 -10.09
CA LEU A 52 -6.33 -12.34 -11.35
C LEU A 52 -4.92 -11.79 -11.13
N PHE A 53 -4.81 -10.71 -10.35
CA PHE A 53 -3.52 -10.13 -9.98
C PHE A 53 -2.63 -11.14 -9.23
N SER A 54 -3.21 -11.92 -8.32
CA SER A 54 -2.45 -12.91 -7.54
C SER A 54 -1.96 -14.09 -8.38
N HIS A 55 -2.56 -14.33 -9.55
CA HIS A 55 -2.15 -15.32 -10.54
C HIS A 55 -1.34 -14.71 -11.69
N ASN A 56 -0.73 -13.54 -11.47
CA ASN A 56 0.14 -12.84 -12.42
C ASN A 56 -0.54 -12.40 -13.74
N ILE A 57 -1.87 -12.37 -13.78
CA ILE A 57 -2.61 -11.79 -14.90
C ILE A 57 -2.63 -10.27 -14.67
N ASN A 58 -1.60 -9.57 -15.15
CA ASN A 58 -1.34 -8.16 -14.83
C ASN A 58 -1.75 -7.22 -15.96
N LEU A 59 -3.03 -6.85 -16.04
CA LEU A 59 -3.56 -5.97 -17.11
C LEU A 59 -3.41 -4.47 -16.82
N GLU A 60 -2.96 -4.10 -15.62
CA GLU A 60 -2.90 -2.70 -15.19
C GLU A 60 -1.79 -1.88 -15.85
N GLN A 61 -0.75 -2.54 -16.37
CA GLN A 61 0.38 -1.85 -16.99
C GLN A 61 -0.03 -1.14 -18.30
N GLU A 62 -0.98 -1.68 -19.04
CA GLU A 62 -1.44 -1.09 -20.30
C GLU A 62 -2.65 -0.17 -20.13
N ASN A 63 -3.21 -0.09 -18.92
CA ASN A 63 -4.40 0.69 -18.66
C ASN A 63 -4.09 2.19 -18.54
N ALA A 64 -4.59 2.99 -19.49
CA ALA A 64 -4.39 4.44 -19.51
C ALA A 64 -4.79 5.15 -18.20
N ASN A 65 -5.88 4.75 -17.54
CA ASN A 65 -6.30 5.38 -16.28
C ASN A 65 -5.30 5.10 -15.14
N VAL A 66 -4.75 3.89 -15.09
CA VAL A 66 -3.70 3.52 -14.13
C VAL A 66 -2.43 4.32 -14.42
N GLN A 67 -2.02 4.41 -15.68
CA GLN A 67 -0.82 5.15 -16.08
C GLN A 67 -0.92 6.65 -15.77
N ILE A 68 -2.04 7.28 -16.08
CA ILE A 68 -2.31 8.68 -15.68
C ILE A 68 -2.24 8.83 -14.15
N GLY A 69 -2.74 7.85 -13.41
CA GLY A 69 -2.65 7.84 -11.94
C GLY A 69 -1.21 7.82 -11.44
N LYS A 70 -0.38 6.95 -12.01
CA LYS A 70 1.06 6.83 -11.68
C LYS A 70 1.82 8.10 -12.04
N GLN A 71 1.65 8.62 -13.26
CA GLN A 71 2.34 9.83 -13.69
C GLN A 71 1.98 11.04 -12.83
N LEU A 72 0.70 11.25 -12.52
CA LEU A 72 0.28 12.36 -11.65
C LEU A 72 0.86 12.23 -10.23
N HIS A 73 1.02 11.00 -9.75
CA HIS A 73 1.65 10.71 -8.47
C HIS A 73 3.16 11.03 -8.54
N GLU A 74 3.88 10.53 -9.55
CA GLU A 74 5.29 10.82 -9.76
C GLU A 74 5.57 12.33 -9.88
N ASP A 75 4.81 13.05 -10.73
CA ASP A 75 5.04 14.47 -10.99
C ASP A 75 4.79 15.37 -9.77
N ARG A 76 3.75 15.07 -8.98
CA ARG A 76 3.40 15.86 -7.79
C ARG A 76 4.36 15.60 -6.62
N TYR A 77 4.96 14.41 -6.53
CA TYR A 77 5.74 13.98 -5.37
C TYR A 77 7.24 13.85 -5.58
N LYS A 78 7.75 14.02 -6.81
CA LYS A 78 9.20 14.00 -7.17
C LYS A 78 10.15 14.70 -6.18
N LYS A 79 9.75 15.82 -5.56
CA LYS A 79 10.60 16.59 -4.62
C LYS A 79 10.49 16.18 -3.14
N LYS A 80 9.47 15.43 -2.74
CA LYS A 80 9.22 15.00 -1.35
C LYS A 80 9.31 13.48 -1.17
N ARG A 81 9.49 12.72 -2.26
CA ARG A 81 9.49 11.26 -2.26
C ARG A 81 10.75 10.68 -1.64
N ARG A 82 10.55 9.67 -0.80
CA ARG A 82 11.52 8.59 -0.55
C ARG A 82 10.69 7.32 -0.62
N ASP A 83 10.54 6.78 -1.82
CA ASP A 83 9.84 5.51 -1.98
C ASP A 83 10.60 4.43 -1.23
N VAL A 84 9.94 3.85 -0.23
CA VAL A 84 10.53 2.76 0.54
C VAL A 84 9.83 1.48 0.14
N THR A 85 10.56 0.61 -0.54
CA THR A 85 10.12 -0.77 -0.75
C THR A 85 10.65 -1.61 0.39
N ILE A 86 9.76 -2.24 1.15
CA ILE A 86 10.11 -3.09 2.28
C ILE A 86 9.70 -4.52 1.94
N GLY A 87 10.69 -5.40 1.79
CA GLY A 87 10.48 -6.84 1.66
C GLY A 87 9.74 -7.29 0.40
N ASN A 88 9.75 -6.45 -0.64
CA ASN A 88 8.89 -6.54 -1.83
C ASN A 88 7.38 -6.52 -1.51
N THR A 89 6.97 -6.34 -0.24
CA THR A 89 5.60 -6.57 0.28
C THR A 89 4.86 -5.26 0.45
N MET A 90 5.62 -4.20 0.72
CA MET A 90 5.15 -2.85 0.95
C MET A 90 5.84 -1.92 -0.02
N SER A 91 5.05 -1.03 -0.62
CA SER A 91 5.54 0.12 -1.37
C SER A 91 4.93 1.32 -0.68
N ILE A 92 5.76 2.07 0.04
CA ILE A 92 5.35 3.23 0.84
C ILE A 92 5.81 4.49 0.13
N ASP A 93 4.92 5.48 -0.04
CA ASP A 93 5.26 6.73 -0.71
C ASP A 93 6.26 7.59 0.09
N PHE A 94 6.07 7.65 1.41
CA PHE A 94 6.95 8.38 2.31
C PHE A 94 6.90 7.82 3.74
N LEU A 95 8.08 7.78 4.37
CA LEU A 95 8.25 7.32 5.75
C LEU A 95 8.94 8.42 6.57
N GLU A 96 8.29 8.87 7.64
CA GLU A 96 8.90 9.73 8.66
C GLU A 96 9.40 8.87 9.82
N THR A 97 10.70 8.94 10.11
CA THR A 97 11.37 8.12 11.13
C THR A 97 11.88 8.93 12.33
N LYS A 98 11.60 10.24 12.38
CA LYS A 98 11.95 11.08 13.54
C LYS A 98 10.90 10.87 14.64
N GLY A 99 11.19 10.01 15.60
CA GLY A 99 10.25 9.62 16.65
C GLY A 99 9.47 8.37 16.26
N THR A 100 8.18 8.30 16.60
CA THR A 100 7.31 7.20 16.16
C THR A 100 7.23 7.18 14.63
N ILE A 101 7.35 6.00 14.03
CA ILE A 101 7.30 5.87 12.58
C ILE A 101 5.94 6.35 12.06
N ARG A 102 5.94 7.19 11.03
CA ARG A 102 4.72 7.65 10.35
C ARG A 102 4.76 7.29 8.86
N ILE A 103 3.82 6.47 8.45
CA ILE A 103 3.68 5.95 7.09
C ILE A 103 2.73 6.88 6.33
N HIS A 104 3.19 7.48 5.23
CA HIS A 104 2.37 8.33 4.39
C HIS A 104 2.03 7.61 3.08
N GLU A 105 0.73 7.51 2.80
CA GLU A 105 0.18 6.98 1.56
C GLU A 105 -0.56 8.12 0.83
N VAL A 106 -0.34 8.28 -0.47
CA VAL A 106 -0.97 9.33 -1.27
C VAL A 106 -2.01 8.72 -2.21
N LYS A 107 -3.24 9.23 -2.16
CA LYS A 107 -4.34 8.78 -3.02
C LYS A 107 -4.98 9.93 -3.79
N LYS A 108 -5.20 9.73 -5.08
CA LYS A 108 -5.80 10.75 -5.98
C LYS A 108 -7.22 11.14 -5.57
N THR A 109 -8.01 10.20 -5.08
CA THR A 109 -9.44 10.39 -4.76
C THR A 109 -9.79 9.66 -3.48
N LYS A 110 -10.85 10.11 -2.79
CA LYS A 110 -11.38 9.48 -1.59
C LYS A 110 -12.42 8.37 -1.88
N LYS A 111 -12.74 8.09 -3.16
CA LYS A 111 -13.79 7.12 -3.56
C LYS A 111 -13.58 5.67 -3.06
N MET A 112 -12.35 5.30 -2.69
CA MET A 112 -11.99 3.96 -2.23
C MET A 112 -11.40 4.00 -0.80
N GLU A 113 -11.91 4.89 0.04
CA GLU A 113 -11.41 5.14 1.41
C GLU A 113 -11.16 3.84 2.21
N LYS A 114 -12.14 2.93 2.28
CA LYS A 114 -11.97 1.65 2.99
C LYS A 114 -10.77 0.82 2.50
N SER A 115 -10.54 0.79 1.19
CA SER A 115 -9.39 0.11 0.59
C SER A 115 -8.07 0.78 0.97
N HIS A 116 -8.06 2.12 1.03
CA HIS A 116 -6.88 2.87 1.44
C HIS A 116 -6.56 2.69 2.92
N GLU A 117 -7.58 2.70 3.78
CA GLU A 117 -7.46 2.45 5.22
C GLU A 117 -6.91 1.05 5.49
N ALA A 118 -7.53 0.01 4.91
CA ALA A 118 -7.08 -1.36 5.10
C ALA A 118 -5.65 -1.59 4.61
N GLN A 119 -5.28 -1.02 3.45
CA GLN A 119 -3.90 -1.06 2.96
C GLN A 119 -2.92 -0.44 3.97
N LEU A 120 -3.26 0.72 4.55
CA LEU A 120 -2.38 1.40 5.49
C LEU A 120 -2.33 0.70 6.86
N LEU A 121 -3.45 0.15 7.32
CA LEU A 121 -3.50 -0.71 8.51
C LEU A 121 -2.62 -1.94 8.35
N PHE A 122 -2.61 -2.56 7.16
CA PHE A 122 -1.69 -3.65 6.86
C PHE A 122 -0.23 -3.24 7.02
N TYR A 123 0.14 -2.05 6.56
CA TYR A 123 1.50 -1.53 6.74
C TYR A 123 1.83 -1.25 8.21
N ILE A 124 0.92 -0.63 8.96
CA ILE A 124 1.12 -0.38 10.40
C ILE A 124 1.26 -1.71 11.17
N HIS A 125 0.39 -2.68 10.88
CA HIS A 125 0.45 -4.01 11.48
C HIS A 125 1.77 -4.73 11.18
N TYR A 126 2.30 -4.58 9.95
CA TYR A 126 3.61 -5.10 9.60
C TYR A 126 4.71 -4.54 10.53
N PHE A 127 4.77 -3.22 10.75
CA PHE A 127 5.74 -2.62 11.67
C PHE A 127 5.55 -3.11 13.10
N LYS A 128 4.30 -3.22 13.58
CA LYS A 128 3.99 -3.77 14.90
C LYS A 128 4.55 -5.19 15.08
N LYS A 129 4.43 -6.05 14.07
CA LYS A 129 4.99 -7.42 14.11
C LYS A 129 6.52 -7.45 14.18
N GLN A 130 7.18 -6.39 13.75
CA GLN A 130 8.63 -6.20 13.92
C GLN A 130 9.01 -5.53 15.25
N GLY A 131 8.05 -5.33 16.16
CA GLY A 131 8.28 -4.62 17.43
C GLY A 131 8.45 -3.11 17.27
N ILE A 132 8.05 -2.55 16.12
CA ILE A 132 8.20 -1.12 15.82
C ILE A 132 6.82 -0.45 15.88
N GLU A 133 6.71 0.60 16.69
CA GLU A 133 5.50 1.42 16.73
C GLU A 133 5.39 2.30 15.49
N ALA A 134 4.22 2.26 14.85
CA ALA A 134 3.94 3.04 13.66
C ALA A 134 2.51 3.61 13.65
N THR A 135 2.35 4.74 12.97
CA THR A 135 1.05 5.35 12.63
C THR A 135 0.98 5.64 11.13
N GLY A 136 -0.20 5.96 10.62
CA GLY A 136 -0.41 6.20 9.20
C GLY A 136 -1.08 7.53 8.88
N VAL A 137 -0.81 8.08 7.70
CA VAL A 137 -1.54 9.19 7.10
C VAL A 137 -1.88 8.90 5.64
N ILE A 138 -3.16 8.97 5.31
CA ILE A 138 -3.61 8.99 3.92
C ILE A 138 -3.74 10.46 3.49
N ASN A 139 -3.05 10.82 2.42
CA ASN A 139 -3.05 12.16 1.84
C ASN A 139 -3.92 12.15 0.58
N TYR A 140 -4.94 13.01 0.54
CA TYR A 140 -5.84 13.24 -0.59
C TYR A 140 -5.58 14.64 -1.19
N PRO A 141 -4.58 14.78 -2.07
CA PRO A 141 -3.99 16.07 -2.40
C PRO A 141 -4.87 16.93 -3.30
N LEU A 142 -5.74 16.30 -4.09
CA LEU A 142 -6.74 17.00 -4.90
C LEU A 142 -7.91 17.53 -4.07
N LEU A 143 -8.09 17.00 -2.86
CA LEU A 143 -9.14 17.40 -1.93
C LEU A 143 -8.62 18.29 -0.79
N ASN A 144 -7.30 18.54 -0.74
CA ASN A 144 -6.62 19.16 0.41
C ASN A 144 -7.04 18.52 1.75
N LYS A 145 -7.13 17.18 1.77
CA LYS A 145 -7.52 16.41 2.97
C LYS A 145 -6.45 15.41 3.36
N THR A 146 -6.30 15.21 4.66
CA THR A 146 -5.46 14.17 5.25
C THR A 146 -6.29 13.37 6.25
N GLN A 147 -6.00 12.08 6.37
CA GLN A 147 -6.66 11.19 7.30
C GLN A 147 -5.61 10.42 8.10
N ASN A 148 -5.64 10.55 9.43
CA ASN A 148 -4.76 9.79 10.30
C ASN A 148 -5.35 8.40 10.55
N ILE A 149 -4.49 7.39 10.52
CA ILE A 149 -4.84 5.99 10.74
C ILE A 149 -3.97 5.45 11.86
N THR A 150 -4.60 4.77 12.81
CA THR A 150 -3.94 4.10 13.93
C THR A 150 -4.49 2.68 14.05
N LEU A 151 -3.63 1.75 14.45
CA LEU A 151 -4.04 0.38 14.70
C LEU A 151 -4.73 0.31 16.07
N THR A 152 -5.94 -0.21 16.12
CA THR A 152 -6.70 -0.50 17.34
C THR A 152 -6.93 -2.00 17.43
N PRO A 153 -7.24 -2.57 18.61
CA PRO A 153 -7.53 -4.00 18.73
C PRO A 153 -8.64 -4.47 17.78
N GLU A 154 -9.66 -3.64 17.57
CA GLU A 154 -10.83 -3.97 16.73
C GLU A 154 -10.46 -4.02 15.25
N ASN A 155 -9.73 -3.00 14.76
CA ASN A 155 -9.34 -2.96 13.36
C ASN A 155 -8.21 -3.94 13.03
N GLU A 156 -7.36 -4.28 14.01
CA GLU A 156 -6.36 -5.33 13.87
C GLU A 156 -7.00 -6.70 13.75
N SER A 157 -7.99 -7.01 14.59
CA SER A 157 -8.76 -8.25 14.49
C SER A 157 -9.44 -8.39 13.12
N THR A 158 -10.06 -7.29 12.65
CA THR A 158 -10.68 -7.22 11.32
C THR A 158 -9.64 -7.49 10.22
N LEU A 159 -8.49 -6.82 10.28
CA LEU A 159 -7.42 -6.99 9.30
C LEU A 159 -6.91 -8.43 9.24
N ILE A 160 -6.77 -9.10 10.38
CA ILE A 160 -6.34 -10.51 10.45
C ILE A 160 -7.36 -11.43 9.77
N GLN A 161 -8.66 -11.17 9.95
CA GLN A 161 -9.71 -11.92 9.25
C GLN A 161 -9.67 -11.68 7.74
N GLU A 162 -9.54 -10.42 7.31
CA GLU A 162 -9.46 -10.06 5.88
C GLU A 162 -8.26 -10.73 5.19
N ILE A 163 -7.14 -10.84 5.90
CA ILE A 163 -5.96 -11.54 5.42
C ILE A 163 -6.24 -13.02 5.14
N GLU A 164 -6.94 -13.72 6.05
CA GLU A 164 -7.30 -15.12 5.86
C GLU A 164 -8.31 -15.28 4.71
N ASP A 165 -9.28 -14.38 4.59
CA ASP A 165 -10.18 -14.34 3.43
C ASP A 165 -9.42 -14.16 2.11
N ILE A 166 -8.41 -13.29 2.09
CA ILE A 166 -7.57 -13.08 0.90
C ILE A 166 -6.85 -14.38 0.54
N LYS A 167 -6.30 -15.12 1.51
CA LYS A 167 -5.67 -16.42 1.24
C LYS A 167 -6.67 -17.40 0.62
N ILE A 168 -7.87 -17.50 1.19
CA ILE A 168 -8.94 -18.38 0.67
C ILE A 168 -9.30 -18.00 -0.77
N ILE A 169 -9.49 -16.71 -1.05
CA ILE A 169 -9.78 -16.24 -2.41
C ILE A 169 -8.63 -16.61 -3.34
N VAL A 170 -7.40 -16.29 -2.98
CA VAL A 170 -6.23 -16.48 -3.85
C VAL A 170 -5.94 -17.97 -4.11
N LEU A 171 -6.15 -18.86 -3.14
CA LEU A 171 -5.96 -20.30 -3.31
C LEU A 171 -7.17 -21.00 -3.95
N GLY A 172 -8.33 -20.35 -3.94
CA GLY A 172 -9.57 -20.90 -4.44
C GLY A 172 -9.77 -20.73 -5.94
N LYS A 173 -10.97 -21.09 -6.39
CA LYS A 173 -11.43 -20.81 -7.76
C LYS A 173 -11.62 -19.30 -7.95
N MET A 174 -11.36 -18.82 -9.17
CA MET A 174 -11.59 -17.42 -9.53
C MET A 174 -13.04 -17.01 -9.21
N PRO A 175 -13.26 -15.96 -8.41
CA PRO A 175 -14.59 -15.43 -8.16
C PRO A 175 -15.23 -14.92 -9.45
N ASN A 176 -16.49 -15.29 -9.71
CA ASN A 176 -17.23 -14.81 -10.88
C ASN A 176 -17.26 -13.26 -10.92
N PRO A 177 -16.94 -12.64 -12.06
CA PRO A 177 -16.94 -11.19 -12.18
C PRO A 177 -18.36 -10.65 -11.98
N LYS A 178 -18.48 -9.61 -11.15
CA LYS A 178 -19.72 -8.87 -10.93
C LYS A 178 -19.56 -7.45 -11.48
N ARG A 179 -20.49 -6.98 -12.31
CA ARG A 179 -20.48 -5.60 -12.81
C ARG A 179 -20.62 -4.62 -11.65
N LYS A 180 -19.67 -3.69 -11.54
CA LYS A 180 -19.63 -2.60 -10.54
C LYS A 180 -19.44 -1.27 -11.26
N LYS A 181 -19.75 -0.15 -10.59
CA LYS A 181 -19.55 1.21 -11.13
C LYS A 181 -18.11 1.53 -11.55
N ILE A 182 -17.13 0.81 -11.01
CA ILE A 182 -15.70 0.98 -11.35
C ILE A 182 -15.28 0.21 -12.61
N CYS A 183 -16.08 -0.80 -13.03
CA CYS A 183 -15.72 -1.73 -14.09
C CYS A 183 -15.41 -1.04 -15.43
N PRO A 184 -16.17 -0.02 -15.90
CA PRO A 184 -15.87 0.62 -17.19
C PRO A 184 -14.48 1.28 -17.29
N LYS A 185 -13.80 1.50 -16.15
CA LYS A 185 -12.44 2.05 -16.10
C LYS A 185 -11.41 1.04 -15.62
N CYS A 186 -11.84 -0.17 -15.29
CA CYS A 186 -10.99 -1.22 -14.74
C CYS A 186 -10.13 -1.83 -15.85
N ALA A 187 -8.85 -2.04 -15.57
CA ALA A 187 -7.93 -2.73 -16.49
C ALA A 187 -8.37 -4.15 -16.87
N TYR A 188 -9.21 -4.77 -16.03
CA TYR A 188 -9.69 -6.13 -16.21
C TYR A 188 -11.06 -6.20 -16.88
N TYR A 189 -11.60 -5.08 -17.38
CA TYR A 189 -12.98 -5.03 -17.89
C TYR A 189 -13.21 -6.03 -19.03
N GLU A 190 -12.40 -5.95 -20.09
CA GLU A 190 -12.51 -6.83 -21.25
C GLU A 190 -12.33 -8.30 -20.82
N PHE A 191 -11.30 -8.61 -20.02
CA PHE A 191 -11.09 -9.97 -19.51
C PHE A 191 -12.31 -10.51 -18.72
N CYS A 192 -12.94 -9.67 -17.91
CA CYS A 192 -14.09 -10.09 -17.10
C CYS A 192 -15.37 -10.32 -17.91
N PHE A 193 -15.53 -9.65 -19.06
CA PHE A 193 -16.82 -9.55 -19.74
C PHE A 193 -16.77 -9.83 -21.26
N SER A 194 -15.64 -10.29 -21.80
CA SER A 194 -15.49 -10.62 -23.23
C SER A 194 -16.35 -11.79 -23.69
N GLY A 195 -16.89 -12.60 -22.77
CA GLY A 195 -17.72 -13.77 -23.05
C GLY A 195 -19.18 -13.65 -22.61
N SER A 196 -19.64 -12.48 -22.15
CA SER A 196 -21.07 -12.29 -21.92
C SER A 196 -21.74 -12.00 -23.26
N GLU A 197 -22.45 -12.99 -23.79
CA GLU A 197 -23.38 -12.79 -24.91
C GLU A 197 -24.29 -11.60 -24.56
N TYR A 198 -24.49 -10.74 -25.55
CA TYR A 198 -25.36 -9.58 -25.45
C TYR A 198 -26.81 -10.07 -25.30
N GLU A 199 -27.31 -10.19 -24.08
CA GLU A 199 -28.75 -10.16 -23.85
C GLU A 199 -29.18 -8.69 -23.84
N GLU A 200 -29.83 -8.28 -24.94
CA GLU A 200 -30.51 -6.98 -25.13
C GLU A 200 -31.57 -6.71 -24.06
#